data_AF-A0A1F9EUY7-F1
#
_entry.id   AF-A0A1F9EUY7-F1
#
_cell.length_a   1.000
_cell.length_b   1.000
_cell.length_c   1.000
_cell.angle_alpha   90.00
_cell.angle_beta   90.00
_cell.angle_gamma   90.00
#
_symmetry.space_group_name_H-M   'P 1'
#
loop_
_entity.id
_entity.type
_entity.pdbx_description
1 polymer ?
#
loop_
_entity_poly.entity_id
_entity_poly.type
_entity_poly.pdbx_seq_one_letter_code
_entity_poly.pdbx_strand_id
1 'polypeptide(L)' 'MRKTTVYLDDESLRALKRLARELRRPEAELVREAICRFASSAGRPASKSLGAVAGPGNLAQRVGELLDEGFGTDDAHR' A
#
# COMPACT_ATOMS: atom_id res chain seq x y z
N MET A 1 5.42 -11.18 -14.20
CA MET A 1 5.50 -11.99 -12.97
C MET A 1 6.97 -12.30 -12.66
N ARG A 2 7.35 -12.42 -11.38
CA ARG A 2 8.69 -12.85 -10.95
C ARG A 2 8.59 -14.22 -10.28
N LYS A 3 9.60 -15.08 -10.48
CA LYS A 3 9.68 -16.39 -9.80
C LYS A 3 10.18 -16.16 -8.37
N THR A 4 9.47 -16.70 -7.40
CA THR A 4 9.80 -16.60 -5.97
C THR A 4 9.60 -17.97 -5.34
N THR A 5 10.50 -18.36 -4.44
CA THR A 5 10.40 -19.57 -3.62
C THR A 5 10.13 -19.14 -2.19
N VAL A 6 9.16 -19.77 -1.53
CA VAL A 6 8.82 -19.54 -0.12
C VAL A 6 8.94 -20.85 0.64
N TYR A 7 9.38 -20.77 1.89
CA TYR A 7 9.38 -21.93 2.77
C TYR A 7 7.98 -22.13 3.34
N LEU A 8 7.52 -23.38 3.31
CA LEU A 8 6.28 -23.84 3.93
C LEU A 8 6.64 -25.02 4.83
N ASP A 9 5.98 -25.12 5.97
CA ASP A 9 6.02 -26.36 6.73
C ASP A 9 5.32 -27.50 5.94
N ASP A 10 5.61 -28.74 6.34
CA ASP A 10 5.11 -29.93 5.65
C ASP A 10 3.57 -30.03 5.67
N GLU A 11 2.92 -29.53 6.71
CA GLU A 11 1.46 -29.56 6.84
C GLU A 11 0.81 -28.60 5.84
N SER A 12 1.31 -27.36 5.78
CA SER A 12 0.91 -26.33 4.82
C SER A 12 1.11 -26.79 3.38
N LEU A 13 2.24 -27.43 3.07
CA LEU A 13 2.50 -27.97 1.72
C LEU A 13 1.52 -29.10 1.36
N ARG A 14 1.23 -30.01 2.31
CA ARG A 14 0.24 -31.09 2.10
C ARG A 14 -1.16 -30.52 1.87
N ALA A 15 -1.56 -29.53 2.66
CA ALA A 15 -2.86 -28.86 2.52
C ALA A 15 -2.99 -28.17 1.15
N LEU A 16 -1.95 -27.45 0.72
CA LEU A 16 -1.92 -26.78 -0.58
C LEU A 16 -2.05 -27.77 -1.74
N LYS A 17 -1.29 -28.87 -1.71
CA LYS A 17 -1.35 -29.94 -2.72
C LYS A 17 -2.72 -30.59 -2.81
N ARG A 18 -3.34 -30.87 -1.65
CA ARG A 18 -4.69 -31.43 -1.59
C ARG A 18 -5.70 -30.47 -2.25
N LEU A 19 -5.69 -29.19 -1.86
CA LEU A 19 -6.59 -28.18 -2.40
C LEU A 19 -6.39 -27.98 -3.91
N ALA A 20 -5.14 -27.94 -4.38
CA ALA A 20 -4.82 -27.83 -5.79
C ALA A 20 -5.42 -28.99 -6.61
N ARG A 21 -5.36 -30.21 -6.08
CA ARG A 21 -5.94 -31.40 -6.72
C ARG A 21 -7.47 -31.38 -6.71
N GLU A 22 -8.07 -31.05 -5.57
CA GLU A 22 -9.53 -30.98 -5.42
C GLU A 22 -10.15 -29.93 -6.35
N LEU A 23 -9.52 -28.75 -6.43
CA LEU A 23 -9.97 -27.64 -7.28
C LEU A 23 -9.50 -27.75 -8.73
N ARG A 24 -8.62 -28.70 -9.06
CA ARG A 24 -7.94 -28.83 -10.36
C ARG A 24 -7.26 -27.53 -10.81
N ARG A 25 -6.62 -26.84 -9.88
CA ARG A 25 -5.93 -25.56 -10.12
C ARG A 25 -4.45 -25.65 -9.76
N PRO A 26 -3.55 -24.91 -10.44
CA PRO A 26 -2.14 -24.88 -10.10
C PRO A 26 -1.91 -24.35 -8.68
N GLU A 27 -0.99 -24.95 -7.92
CA GLU A 27 -0.62 -24.51 -6.55
C GLU A 27 -0.25 -23.01 -6.52
N ALA A 28 0.53 -22.56 -7.51
CA ALA A 28 0.94 -21.18 -7.63
C ALA A 28 -0.23 -20.21 -7.82
N GLU A 29 -1.34 -20.66 -8.43
CA GLU A 29 -2.56 -19.85 -8.57
C GLU A 29 -3.26 -19.68 -7.22
N LEU A 30 -3.37 -20.75 -6.45
CA LEU A 30 -3.94 -20.72 -5.10
C LEU A 30 -3.13 -19.83 -4.17
N VAL A 31 -1.79 -19.94 -4.21
CA VAL A 31 -0.90 -19.08 -3.40
C VAL A 31 -1.08 -17.61 -3.77
N ARG A 32 -1.14 -17.28 -5.06
CA ARG A 32 -1.39 -15.89 -5.50
C ARG A 32 -2.73 -15.37 -5.00
N GLU A 33 -3.78 -16.17 -5.16
CA GLU A 33 -5.11 -15.79 -4.71
C GLU A 33 -5.18 -15.58 -3.20
N ALA A 34 -4.58 -16.48 -2.41
CA ALA A 34 -4.49 -16.35 -0.97
C ALA A 34 -3.76 -15.07 -0.55
N ILE A 35 -2.62 -14.75 -1.18
CA ILE A 35 -1.87 -13.51 -0.94
C ILE A 35 -2.74 -12.29 -1.26
N CYS A 36 -3.42 -12.27 -2.41
CA CYS A 36 -4.29 -11.16 -2.79
C CYS A 36 -5.44 -10.97 -1.78
N ARG A 37 -6.11 -12.05 -1.38
CA ARG A 37 -7.19 -12.00 -0.40
C ARG A 37 -6.69 -11.50 0.95
N PHE A 38 -5.56 -12.03 1.42
CA PHE A 38 -4.95 -11.62 2.68
C PHE A 38 -4.53 -10.15 2.66
N ALA A 39 -3.88 -9.69 1.58
CA ALA A 39 -3.46 -8.31 1.43
C ALA A 39 -4.65 -7.34 1.40
N SER A 40 -5.75 -7.72 0.75
CA SER A 40 -6.99 -6.93 0.74
C SER A 40 -7.67 -6.88 2.11
N SER A 41 -7.65 -7.98 2.86
CA SER A 41 -8.25 -8.05 4.20
C SER A 41 -7.40 -7.41 5.29
N ALA A 42 -6.07 -7.37 5.12
CA ALA A 42 -5.14 -6.84 6.11
C ALA A 42 -5.27 -5.32 6.33
N GLY A 43 -6.09 -4.64 5.53
CA GLY A 43 -6.26 -3.19 5.56
C GLY A 43 -5.01 -2.49 5.00
N ARG A 44 -5.21 -1.62 4.01
CA ARG A 44 -4.12 -0.73 3.60
C ARG A 44 -3.87 0.23 4.77
N PRO A 45 -2.64 0.40 5.29
CA PRO A 45 -2.40 1.48 6.23
C PRO A 45 -2.85 2.77 5.55
N ALA A 46 -3.80 3.48 6.17
CA ALA A 46 -4.32 4.72 5.63
C ALA A 46 -3.13 5.62 5.31
N SER A 47 -3.00 6.06 4.06
CA SER A 47 -2.02 7.08 3.71
C SER A 47 -2.32 8.28 4.60
N LYS A 48 -1.40 8.60 5.52
CA LYS A 48 -1.57 9.69 6.49
C LYS A 48 -1.71 11.09 5.85
N SER A 49 -1.65 11.20 4.52
CA SER A 49 -1.60 12.48 3.81
C SER A 49 -2.59 12.66 2.65
N LEU A 50 -3.36 11.64 2.23
CA LEU A 50 -4.34 11.82 1.16
C LEU A 50 -5.68 12.31 1.74
N GLY A 51 -5.81 13.62 1.92
CA GLY A 51 -7.09 14.27 2.24
C GLY A 51 -7.11 15.13 3.50
N ALA A 52 -5.99 15.32 4.19
CA ALA A 52 -5.95 16.14 5.41
C ALA A 52 -6.06 17.65 5.15
N VAL A 53 -5.96 18.11 3.90
CA VAL A 53 -6.10 19.54 3.56
C VAL A 53 -6.82 19.68 2.23
N ALA A 54 -8.02 20.27 2.25
CA ALA A 54 -8.67 20.79 1.06
C ALA A 54 -8.22 22.24 0.87
N GLY A 55 -7.53 22.52 -0.22
CA GLY A 55 -7.07 23.86 -0.60
C GLY A 55 -7.23 24.08 -2.09
N PRO A 56 -6.95 25.28 -2.62
CA PRO A 56 -7.27 25.67 -4.01
C PRO A 56 -6.55 24.87 -5.12
N GLY A 57 -5.78 23.83 -4.77
CA GLY A 57 -5.09 22.94 -5.72
C GLY A 57 -3.87 23.57 -6.41
N ASN A 58 -3.63 24.87 -6.23
CA ASN A 58 -2.55 25.63 -6.88
C ASN A 58 -1.35 25.90 -5.96
N LEU A 59 -1.35 25.38 -4.73
CA LEU A 59 -0.27 25.63 -3.75
C LEU A 59 1.10 25.22 -4.27
N ALA A 60 1.20 24.10 -5.00
CA ALA A 60 2.47 23.64 -5.59
C ALA A 60 3.01 24.57 -6.70
N GLN A 61 2.15 25.37 -7.33
CA GLN A 61 2.53 26.30 -8.40
C GLN A 61 2.91 27.67 -7.85
N ARG A 62 2.46 28.00 -6.64
CA ARG A 62 2.67 29.30 -5.98
C ARG A 62 3.71 29.23 -4.86
N VAL A 63 4.52 28.16 -4.80
CA VAL A 63 5.47 27.95 -3.70
C VAL A 63 6.43 29.13 -3.53
N GLY A 64 6.98 29.67 -4.63
CA GLY A 64 7.88 30.83 -4.56
C GLY A 64 7.19 32.08 -4.01
N GLU A 65 6.06 32.46 -4.61
CA GLU A 65 5.25 33.62 -4.21
C GLU A 65 4.83 33.55 -2.73
N LEU A 66 4.33 32.39 -2.29
CA LEU A 66 3.87 32.20 -0.91
C LEU A 66 5.00 32.16 0.13
N LEU A 67 6.21 31.76 -0.28
CA LEU A 67 7.37 31.80 0.60
C LEU A 67 7.93 33.23 0.66
N ASP A 68 7.96 33.96 -0.45
CA ASP A 68 8.46 35.33 -0.48
C ASP A 68 7.56 36.31 0.29
N GLU A 69 6.24 36.06 0.35
CA GLU A 69 5.24 36.93 0.99
C GLU A 69 5.28 36.96 2.53
N GLY A 70 6.06 36.10 3.20
CA GLY A 70 6.10 36.11 4.67
C GLY A 70 6.88 34.98 5.33
N PHE A 71 7.70 34.22 4.59
CA PHE A 71 8.51 33.16 5.19
C PHE A 71 9.74 33.74 5.89
N GLY A 72 9.77 33.67 7.22
CA GLY A 72 10.93 34.06 8.03
C GLY A 72 10.92 35.50 8.54
N THR A 73 9.86 36.28 8.26
CA THR A 73 9.55 37.47 9.05
C THR A 73 8.82 37.02 10.30
N ASP A 74 9.54 36.81 11.39
CA ASP A 74 8.94 36.72 12.72
C ASP A 74 8.08 37.96 12.96
N ASP A 75 6.85 37.76 13.45
CA ASP A 75 6.00 38.78 14.03
C ASP A 75 6.73 39.47 15.20
N ALA A 76 7.61 40.43 14.89
CA ALA A 76 8.00 41.47 15.82
C ALA A 76 6.82 42.45 15.89
N HIS A 77 5.91 42.14 16.83
CA HIS A 77 4.74 42.90 17.30
C HIS A 77 3.38 42.28 16.94
N ARG A 78 2.88 41.36 17.78
CA ARG A 78 1.85 41.68 18.80
C ARG A 78 1.60 40.54 19.78
#